data_AF-A0A2W4P5R6-F1
#
_entry.id   AF-A0A2W4P5R6-F1
#
_cell.length_a   1.000
_cell.length_b   1.000
_cell.length_c   1.000
_cell.angle_alpha   90.00
_cell.angle_beta   90.00
_cell.angle_gamma   90.00
#
_symmetry.space_group_name_H-M   'P 1'
#
loop_
_entity.id
_entity.type
_entity.pdbx_description
1 polymer ?
#
loop_
_entity_poly.entity_id
_entity_poly.type
_entity_poly.pdbx_seq_one_letter_code
_entity_poly.pdbx_strand_id
1 'polypeptide(L)'
;MAGKGYLCFISTTKPSSPTQPTAMKLQLVSRSLIVLLWLGTFVVALCWIFWKDAPFDPEPVTVVLGLISTAITAVLSEFGSRLEEEEFSLPYALAYGYVNNFVEPLISQLLKNIPLGSRFPKLFIYIPEKLSELEPRNIERIIGRIRMKNFEDKVIHLEFQEGRARDILTINQQGNRRVYFDFPNTLLSLNSLIDYKMESRRNRFSDSIREEIAKEYIDKFRQVMEKLIQSKDLTDYVSFIGRDLNLGLEVNGPTGQQSGEDTNQ
;
A
#
# COMPACT_ATOMS: atom_id res chain seq x y z
N MET A 1 2.81 -17.28 -40.29
CA MET A 1 4.07 -17.85 -39.76
C MET A 1 4.67 -16.87 -38.76
N ALA A 2 4.99 -17.38 -37.57
CA ALA A 2 5.82 -16.82 -36.51
C ALA A 2 5.42 -15.47 -35.89
N GLY A 3 4.62 -15.55 -34.82
CA GLY A 3 4.58 -14.53 -33.77
C GLY A 3 5.85 -14.59 -32.92
N LYS A 4 6.43 -13.42 -32.62
CA LYS A 4 7.51 -13.28 -31.64
C LYS A 4 6.92 -12.76 -30.34
N GLY A 5 6.69 -13.67 -29.41
CA GLY A 5 6.38 -13.34 -28.02
C GLY A 5 7.66 -12.94 -27.28
N TYR A 6 7.72 -11.71 -26.79
CA TYR A 6 8.73 -11.29 -25.83
C TYR A 6 8.20 -11.58 -24.43
N LEU A 7 8.65 -12.69 -23.85
CA LEU A 7 8.53 -12.98 -22.42
C LEU A 7 9.56 -12.10 -21.68
N CYS A 8 9.09 -10.99 -21.10
CA CYS A 8 9.87 -10.22 -20.14
C CYS A 8 9.73 -10.89 -18.76
N PHE A 9 10.78 -11.58 -18.33
CA PHE A 9 10.89 -12.12 -16.97
C PHE A 9 10.97 -10.96 -15.98
N ILE A 10 9.89 -10.73 -15.22
CA ILE A 10 9.91 -9.84 -14.05
C ILE A 10 10.70 -10.58 -12.96
N SER A 11 11.96 -10.20 -12.78
CA SER A 11 12.75 -10.54 -11.60
C SER A 11 12.15 -9.83 -10.39
N THR A 12 11.32 -10.54 -9.62
CA THR A 12 10.81 -10.07 -8.33
C THR A 12 11.92 -10.14 -7.27
N THR A 13 12.90 -9.25 -7.34
CA THR A 13 13.75 -8.94 -6.18
C THR A 13 12.99 -7.95 -5.31
N LYS A 14 12.26 -8.48 -4.33
CA LYS A 14 11.65 -7.74 -3.23
C LYS A 14 12.73 -6.87 -2.57
N PRO A 15 12.62 -5.52 -2.53
CA PRO A 15 13.59 -4.72 -1.81
C PRO A 15 13.48 -5.05 -0.32
N SER A 16 14.58 -5.49 0.28
CA SER A 16 14.70 -5.70 1.72
C SER A 16 14.67 -4.35 2.42
N SER A 17 13.61 -4.10 3.20
CA SER A 17 13.55 -2.97 4.13
C SER A 17 14.64 -3.11 5.19
N PRO A 18 15.19 -1.99 5.72
CA PRO A 18 16.16 -2.04 6.81
C PRO A 18 15.40 -2.26 8.13
N THR A 19 14.97 -3.49 8.36
CA THR A 19 14.49 -3.95 9.67
C THR A 19 15.51 -3.62 10.75
N GLN A 20 15.01 -3.14 11.90
CA GLN A 20 15.81 -2.95 13.10
C GLN A 20 16.70 -4.19 13.42
N PRO A 21 17.86 -3.97 14.05
CA PRO A 21 18.91 -4.99 14.19
C PRO A 21 18.48 -6.26 14.95
N THR A 22 17.35 -6.28 15.66
CA THR A 22 16.86 -7.45 16.40
C THR A 22 16.04 -8.40 15.53
N ALA A 23 15.10 -7.88 14.72
CA ALA A 23 14.31 -8.70 13.78
C ALA A 23 15.18 -9.26 12.65
N MET A 24 16.11 -8.45 12.12
CA MET A 24 17.07 -8.90 11.12
C MET A 24 18.01 -9.97 11.70
N LYS A 25 18.44 -9.84 12.97
CA LYS A 25 19.22 -10.89 13.65
C LYS A 25 18.41 -12.17 13.84
N LEU A 26 17.13 -12.08 14.19
CA LEU A 26 16.29 -13.27 14.36
C LEU A 26 16.03 -13.99 13.03
N GLN A 27 15.77 -13.25 11.95
CA GLN A 27 15.64 -13.82 10.60
C GLN A 27 16.97 -14.41 10.09
N LEU A 28 18.11 -13.75 10.38
CA LEU A 28 19.43 -14.26 9.99
C LEU A 28 19.81 -15.52 10.77
N VAL A 29 19.59 -15.52 12.09
CA VAL A 29 19.86 -16.67 12.97
C VAL A 29 18.97 -17.85 12.58
N SER A 30 17.68 -17.60 12.33
CA SER A 30 16.75 -18.66 11.95
C SER A 30 17.03 -19.24 10.57
N ARG A 31 17.33 -18.40 9.56
CA ARG A 31 17.79 -18.88 8.24
C ARG A 31 19.08 -19.68 8.35
N SER A 32 20.01 -19.24 9.19
CA SER A 32 21.25 -19.98 9.44
C SER A 32 20.99 -21.32 10.12
N LEU A 33 20.03 -21.39 11.04
CA LEU A 33 19.64 -22.62 11.73
C LEU A 33 18.95 -23.62 10.80
N ILE A 34 18.09 -23.13 9.90
CA ILE A 34 17.49 -23.96 8.84
C ILE A 34 18.58 -24.48 7.91
N VAL A 35 19.50 -23.63 7.46
CA VAL A 35 20.63 -24.04 6.59
C VAL A 35 21.52 -25.06 7.28
N LEU A 36 21.83 -24.88 8.56
CA LEU A 36 22.59 -25.86 9.36
C LEU A 36 21.85 -27.20 9.47
N LEU A 37 20.53 -27.17 9.62
CA LEU A 37 19.70 -28.37 9.69
C LEU A 37 19.70 -29.12 8.34
N TRP A 38 19.60 -28.40 7.22
CA TRP A 38 19.73 -28.95 5.87
C TRP A 38 21.13 -29.48 5.57
N LEU A 39 22.17 -28.79 6.06
CA LEU A 39 23.55 -29.26 5.96
C LEU A 39 23.76 -30.54 6.77
N GLY A 40 23.17 -30.63 7.97
CA GLY A 40 23.20 -31.82 8.80
C GLY A 40 22.51 -33.01 8.14
N THR A 41 21.34 -32.81 7.52
CA THR A 41 20.67 -33.86 6.72
C THR A 41 21.54 -34.34 5.58
N PHE A 42 22.17 -33.40 4.86
CA PHE A 42 23.05 -33.72 3.74
C PHE A 42 24.29 -34.52 4.19
N VAL A 43 24.89 -34.17 5.32
CA VAL A 43 26.03 -34.91 5.90
C VAL A 43 25.62 -36.31 6.34
N VAL A 44 24.46 -36.48 7.00
CA VAL A 44 23.95 -37.81 7.38
C VAL A 44 23.71 -38.67 6.13
N ALA A 45 23.13 -38.11 5.07
CA ALA A 45 22.93 -38.80 3.81
C ALA A 45 24.26 -39.20 3.15
N LEU A 46 25.26 -38.31 3.15
CA LEU A 46 26.60 -38.63 2.65
C LEU A 46 27.27 -39.74 3.48
N CYS A 47 27.25 -39.63 4.81
CA CYS A 47 27.80 -40.66 5.70
C CYS A 47 27.17 -42.02 5.44
N TRP A 48 25.85 -42.08 5.17
CA TRP A 48 25.18 -43.33 4.83
C TRP A 48 25.60 -43.89 3.46
N ILE A 49 25.70 -43.04 2.42
CA ILE A 49 26.11 -43.47 1.07
C ILE A 49 27.55 -44.04 1.07
N PHE A 50 28.44 -43.48 1.90
CA PHE A 50 29.85 -43.85 1.94
C PHE A 50 30.21 -44.91 3.00
N TRP A 51 29.33 -45.21 3.97
CA TRP A 51 29.52 -46.32 4.91
C TRP A 51 28.72 -47.56 4.51
N LYS A 52 29.43 -48.60 4.05
CA LYS A 52 28.84 -49.89 3.67
C LYS A 52 28.07 -50.61 4.79
N ASP A 53 28.39 -50.34 6.05
CA ASP A 53 27.77 -50.96 7.24
C ASP A 53 27.31 -49.89 8.25
N ALA A 54 26.59 -48.86 7.77
CA ALA A 54 26.06 -47.83 8.66
C ALA A 54 25.12 -48.45 9.73
N PRO A 55 25.27 -48.13 11.03
CA PRO A 55 24.46 -48.72 12.10
C PRO A 55 23.02 -48.15 12.17
N PHE A 56 22.57 -47.43 11.14
CA PHE A 56 21.28 -46.75 11.09
C PHE A 56 20.70 -46.71 9.68
N ASP A 57 19.37 -46.69 9.61
CA ASP A 57 18.61 -46.44 8.38
C ASP A 57 18.43 -44.91 8.18
N PRO A 58 18.69 -44.36 6.99
CA PRO A 58 18.59 -42.92 6.72
C PRO A 58 17.13 -42.44 6.64
N GLU A 59 16.17 -43.31 6.35
CA GLU A 59 14.77 -42.91 6.15
C GLU A 59 14.16 -42.29 7.43
N PRO A 60 14.26 -42.91 8.63
CA PRO A 60 13.77 -42.29 9.86
C PRO A 60 14.43 -40.95 10.19
N VAL A 61 15.74 -40.82 9.95
CA VAL A 61 16.50 -39.61 10.30
C VAL A 61 16.14 -38.45 9.38
N THR A 62 16.01 -38.70 8.09
CA THR A 62 15.61 -37.69 7.10
C THR A 62 14.18 -37.22 7.30
N VAL A 63 13.25 -38.13 7.63
CA VAL A 63 11.86 -37.79 7.98
C VAL A 63 11.81 -36.90 9.23
N VAL A 64 12.52 -37.27 10.30
CA VAL A 64 12.56 -36.47 11.53
C VAL A 64 13.12 -35.07 11.27
N LEU A 65 14.21 -34.96 10.50
CA LEU A 65 14.79 -33.67 10.16
C LEU A 65 13.87 -32.83 9.25
N GLY A 66 13.17 -33.46 8.30
CA GLY A 66 12.15 -32.79 7.48
C GLY A 66 10.98 -32.24 8.29
N LEU A 67 10.48 -33.02 9.27
CA LEU A 67 9.44 -32.59 10.20
C LEU A 67 9.91 -31.43 11.08
N ILE A 68 11.13 -31.50 11.63
CA ILE A 68 11.72 -30.42 12.42
C ILE A 68 11.87 -29.15 11.58
N SER A 69 12.34 -29.27 10.33
CA SER A 69 12.48 -28.13 9.40
C SER A 69 11.14 -27.46 9.14
N THR A 70 10.10 -28.26 8.88
CA THR A 70 8.74 -27.77 8.62
C THR A 70 8.16 -27.09 9.86
N ALA A 71 8.31 -27.69 11.04
CA ALA A 71 7.85 -27.13 12.31
C ALA A 71 8.54 -25.80 12.64
N ILE A 72 9.87 -25.72 12.49
CA ILE A 72 10.63 -24.48 12.69
C ILE A 72 10.15 -23.40 11.71
N THR A 73 9.96 -23.76 10.44
CA THR A 73 9.50 -22.82 9.41
C THR A 73 8.09 -22.28 9.73
N ALA A 74 7.17 -23.15 10.13
CA ALA A 74 5.81 -22.76 10.51
C ALA A 74 5.82 -21.80 11.73
N VAL A 75 6.58 -22.14 12.76
CA VAL A 75 6.74 -21.30 13.96
C VAL A 75 7.32 -19.93 13.60
N LEU A 76 8.38 -19.89 12.78
CA LEU A 76 8.99 -18.63 12.35
C LEU A 76 8.06 -17.77 11.50
N SER A 77 7.27 -18.41 10.63
CA SER A 77 6.26 -17.71 9.83
C SER A 77 5.21 -17.07 10.73
N GLU A 78 4.70 -17.79 11.72
CA GLU A 78 3.71 -17.31 12.68
C GLU A 78 4.26 -16.19 13.58
N PHE A 79 5.50 -16.31 14.06
CA PHE A 79 6.14 -15.22 14.83
C PHE A 79 6.41 -14.00 13.95
N GLY A 80 6.82 -14.22 12.69
CA GLY A 80 7.05 -13.14 11.73
C GLY A 80 5.79 -12.35 11.44
N SER A 81 4.66 -13.03 11.20
CA SER A 81 3.38 -12.36 10.95
C SER A 81 2.89 -11.59 12.17
N ARG A 82 2.99 -12.16 13.38
CA ARG A 82 2.60 -11.47 14.62
C ARG A 82 3.46 -10.23 14.89
N LEU A 83 4.77 -10.33 14.68
CA LEU A 83 5.67 -9.18 14.83
C LEU A 83 5.33 -8.07 13.84
N GLU A 84 4.99 -8.42 12.59
CA GLU A 84 4.57 -7.44 11.59
C GLU A 84 3.22 -6.80 11.95
N GLU A 85 2.25 -7.59 12.43
CA GLU A 85 0.96 -7.10 12.91
C GLU A 85 1.09 -6.17 14.12
N GLU A 86 1.98 -6.49 15.07
CA GLU A 86 2.27 -5.63 16.21
C GLU A 86 2.94 -4.33 15.76
N GLU A 87 3.97 -4.43 14.91
CA GLU A 87 4.73 -3.29 14.42
C GLU A 87 3.88 -2.30 13.60
N PHE A 88 2.97 -2.82 12.78
CA PHE A 88 2.10 -2.02 11.91
C PHE A 88 0.63 -1.97 12.35
N SER A 89 0.37 -2.28 13.62
CA SER A 89 -0.96 -2.23 14.22
C SER A 89 -1.65 -0.87 14.04
N LEU A 90 -0.91 0.24 14.18
CA LEU A 90 -1.47 1.58 14.01
C LEU A 90 -1.85 1.90 12.56
N PRO A 91 -0.96 1.78 11.54
CA PRO A 91 -1.35 1.87 10.14
C PRO A 91 -2.55 1.00 9.77
N TYR A 92 -2.59 -0.22 10.29
CA TYR A 92 -3.69 -1.14 10.07
C TYR A 92 -5.01 -0.60 10.63
N ALA A 93 -5.01 -0.19 11.91
CA ALA A 93 -6.19 0.38 12.56
C ALA A 93 -6.66 1.67 11.88
N LEU A 94 -5.74 2.54 11.47
CA LEU A 94 -6.06 3.77 10.75
C LEU A 94 -6.68 3.47 9.38
N ALA A 95 -6.10 2.53 8.61
CA ALA A 95 -6.63 2.15 7.31
C ALA A 95 -8.02 1.51 7.44
N TYR A 96 -8.19 0.61 8.41
CA TYR A 96 -9.47 -0.03 8.68
C TYR A 96 -10.54 1.00 9.07
N GLY A 97 -10.23 1.89 10.02
CA GLY A 97 -11.14 2.95 10.43
C GLY A 97 -11.46 3.92 9.30
N TYR A 98 -10.47 4.27 8.47
CA TYR A 98 -10.67 5.17 7.34
C TYR A 98 -11.53 4.55 6.24
N VAL A 99 -11.36 3.27 5.91
CA VAL A 99 -12.19 2.62 4.88
C VAL A 99 -13.63 2.41 5.38
N ASN A 100 -13.81 1.79 6.55
CA ASN A 100 -15.13 1.40 7.04
C ASN A 100 -15.97 2.58 7.54
N ASN A 101 -15.34 3.61 8.14
CA ASN A 101 -16.09 4.74 8.71
C ASN A 101 -16.20 5.93 7.77
N PHE A 102 -15.53 5.90 6.61
CA PHE A 102 -15.55 7.01 5.67
C PHE A 102 -15.68 6.57 4.22
N VAL A 103 -14.71 5.83 3.66
CA VAL A 103 -14.70 5.54 2.21
C VAL A 103 -15.94 4.75 1.79
N GLU A 104 -16.27 3.67 2.49
CA GLU A 104 -17.39 2.81 2.15
C GLU A 104 -18.76 3.50 2.33
N PRO A 105 -19.04 4.16 3.48
CA PRO A 105 -20.26 4.96 3.63
C PRO A 105 -20.39 6.05 2.55
N LEU A 106 -19.28 6.70 2.21
CA LEU A 106 -19.25 7.74 1.19
C LEU A 106 -19.61 7.19 -0.19
N ILE A 107 -18.92 6.17 -0.67
CA ILE A 107 -19.21 5.60 -1.99
C ILE A 107 -20.65 5.11 -2.03
N SER A 108 -21.13 4.47 -0.96
CA SER A 108 -22.53 4.02 -0.85
C SER A 108 -23.53 5.18 -0.97
N GLN A 109 -23.28 6.30 -0.31
CA GLN A 109 -24.13 7.49 -0.38
C GLN A 109 -24.06 8.16 -1.76
N LEU A 110 -22.87 8.24 -2.35
CA LEU A 110 -22.70 8.77 -3.70
C LEU A 110 -23.47 7.92 -4.70
N LEU A 111 -23.36 6.59 -4.64
CA LEU A 111 -24.08 5.68 -5.53
C LEU A 111 -25.60 5.81 -5.44
N LYS A 112 -26.15 6.04 -4.24
CA LYS A 112 -27.59 6.28 -4.04
C LYS A 112 -28.11 7.56 -4.70
N ASN A 113 -27.26 8.58 -4.84
CA ASN A 113 -27.64 9.92 -5.29
C ASN A 113 -27.31 10.21 -6.76
N ILE A 114 -26.86 9.21 -7.53
CA ILE A 114 -26.52 9.38 -8.95
C ILE A 114 -27.80 9.39 -9.80
N PRO A 115 -28.01 10.41 -10.65
CA PRO A 115 -29.08 10.41 -11.64
C PRO A 115 -28.86 9.30 -12.68
N LEU A 116 -29.93 8.60 -13.08
CA LEU A 116 -29.89 7.58 -14.13
C LEU A 116 -29.16 8.09 -15.39
N GLY A 117 -28.22 7.30 -15.89
CA GLY A 117 -27.42 7.61 -17.09
C GLY A 117 -26.14 8.43 -16.85
N SER A 118 -25.85 8.81 -15.60
CA SER A 118 -24.59 9.49 -15.25
C SER A 118 -23.43 8.49 -15.08
N ARG A 119 -22.20 8.95 -15.32
CA ARG A 119 -21.00 8.14 -15.04
C ARG A 119 -20.84 7.93 -13.54
N PHE A 120 -20.33 6.76 -13.14
CA PHE A 120 -20.03 6.47 -11.75
C PHE A 120 -19.05 7.49 -11.14
N PRO A 121 -19.26 7.88 -9.87
CA PRO A 121 -18.38 8.77 -9.15
C PRO A 121 -17.02 8.11 -8.96
N LYS A 122 -15.96 8.92 -8.99
CA LYS A 122 -14.61 8.45 -8.66
C LYS A 122 -14.08 9.25 -7.47
N LEU A 123 -13.66 8.55 -6.43
CA LEU A 123 -12.96 9.09 -5.28
C LEU A 123 -11.45 8.90 -5.47
N PHE A 124 -10.72 10.00 -5.46
CA PHE A 124 -9.27 10.02 -5.40
C PHE A 124 -8.81 10.26 -3.97
N ILE A 125 -7.93 9.39 -3.50
CA ILE A 125 -7.36 9.47 -2.15
C ILE A 125 -5.89 9.82 -2.29
N TYR A 126 -5.49 10.93 -1.69
CA TYR A 126 -4.10 11.38 -1.73
C TYR A 126 -3.23 10.55 -0.78
N ILE A 127 -2.25 9.83 -1.33
CA ILE A 127 -1.22 9.13 -0.54
C ILE A 127 0.04 10.00 -0.56
N PRO A 128 0.43 10.60 0.58
CA PRO A 128 1.60 11.47 0.63
C PRO A 128 2.92 10.67 0.54
N GLU A 129 4.00 11.31 0.09
CA GLU A 129 5.35 10.75 0.28
C GLU A 129 5.90 11.10 1.67
N LYS A 130 5.50 12.26 2.20
CA LYS A 130 5.87 12.78 3.52
C LYS A 130 4.62 13.20 4.30
N LEU A 131 4.57 12.91 5.60
CA LEU A 131 3.44 13.28 6.45
C LEU A 131 3.15 14.79 6.46
N SER A 132 4.19 15.63 6.32
CA SER A 132 4.03 17.08 6.22
C SER A 132 3.19 17.54 5.01
N GLU A 133 3.03 16.72 3.98
CA GLU A 133 2.16 17.03 2.84
C GLU A 133 0.68 17.09 3.20
N LEU A 134 0.29 16.48 4.32
CA LEU A 134 -1.06 16.52 4.86
C LEU A 134 -1.28 17.72 5.81
N GLU A 135 -0.28 18.58 6.01
CA GLU A 135 -0.48 19.83 6.74
C GLU A 135 -1.39 20.79 5.95
N PRO A 136 -2.23 21.61 6.62
CA PRO A 136 -3.23 22.45 5.96
C PRO A 136 -2.67 23.30 4.82
N ARG A 137 -1.52 23.96 5.03
CA ARG A 137 -0.86 24.79 4.02
C ARG A 137 -0.39 24.01 2.79
N ASN A 138 0.00 22.75 2.97
CA ASN A 138 0.45 21.90 1.87
C ASN A 138 -0.74 21.27 1.12
N ILE A 139 -1.80 20.93 1.85
CA ILE A 139 -3.09 20.54 1.25
C ILE A 139 -3.60 21.68 0.36
N GLU A 140 -3.64 22.92 0.84
CA GLU A 140 -4.05 24.09 0.05
C GLU A 140 -3.25 24.24 -1.25
N ARG A 141 -1.93 23.99 -1.21
CA ARG A 141 -1.08 23.99 -2.42
C ARG A 141 -1.42 22.85 -3.38
N ILE A 142 -1.76 21.66 -2.86
CA ILE A 142 -2.20 20.53 -3.69
C ILE A 142 -3.56 20.86 -4.34
N ILE A 143 -4.51 21.38 -3.56
CA ILE A 143 -5.81 21.84 -4.06
C ILE A 143 -5.63 22.90 -5.15
N GLY A 144 -4.76 23.89 -4.92
CA GLY A 144 -4.42 24.90 -5.93
C GLY A 144 -3.88 24.29 -7.22
N ARG A 145 -3.01 23.28 -7.13
CA ARG A 145 -2.51 22.53 -8.31
C ARG A 145 -3.62 21.74 -9.02
N ILE A 146 -4.59 21.20 -8.27
CA ILE A 146 -5.75 20.53 -8.86
C ILE A 146 -6.61 21.56 -9.62
N ARG A 147 -6.93 22.71 -9.02
CA ARG A 147 -7.69 23.78 -9.69
C ARG A 147 -7.06 24.22 -11.01
N MET A 148 -5.74 24.34 -11.05
CA MET A 148 -4.99 24.72 -12.27
C MET A 148 -5.10 23.69 -13.42
N LYS A 149 -5.56 22.45 -13.16
CA LYS A 149 -5.80 21.43 -14.19
C LYS A 149 -7.23 21.48 -14.78
N ASN A 150 -7.88 22.65 -14.80
CA ASN A 150 -9.24 22.88 -15.33
C ASN A 150 -10.35 22.09 -14.63
N PHE A 151 -10.30 22.11 -13.30
CA PHE A 151 -11.28 21.49 -12.43
C PHE A 151 -12.07 22.59 -11.71
N GLU A 152 -13.38 22.68 -11.94
CA GLU A 152 -14.26 23.54 -11.13
C GLU A 152 -14.45 22.87 -9.77
N ASP A 153 -13.95 23.50 -8.71
CA ASP A 153 -14.07 23.00 -7.35
C ASP A 153 -15.33 23.54 -6.67
N LYS A 154 -16.14 22.63 -6.13
CA LYS A 154 -17.16 22.93 -5.14
C LYS A 154 -16.90 22.04 -3.93
N VAL A 155 -16.60 22.64 -2.79
CA VAL A 155 -16.54 21.87 -1.54
C VAL A 155 -17.96 21.43 -1.22
N ILE A 156 -18.21 20.13 -1.11
CA ILE A 156 -19.49 19.60 -0.65
C ILE A 156 -19.27 19.07 0.75
N HIS A 157 -19.96 19.67 1.72
CA HIS A 157 -20.05 19.11 3.06
C HIS A 157 -21.01 17.92 2.99
N LEU A 158 -20.51 16.74 3.29
CA LEU A 158 -21.34 15.53 3.35
C LEU A 158 -21.56 15.17 4.81
N GLU A 159 -22.82 15.20 5.21
CA GLU A 159 -23.27 14.62 6.47
C GLU A 159 -23.62 13.15 6.21
N PHE A 160 -22.93 12.27 6.92
CA PHE A 160 -23.20 10.83 6.91
C PHE A 160 -24.19 10.50 8.04
N GLN A 161 -25.12 9.58 7.78
CA GLN A 161 -26.06 9.09 8.81
C GLN A 161 -25.33 8.33 9.94
N GLU A 162 -24.18 7.74 9.62
CA GLU A 162 -23.28 7.09 10.57
C GLU A 162 -21.85 7.62 10.32
N GLY A 163 -21.23 8.23 11.34
CA GLY A 163 -19.87 8.76 11.28
C GLY A 163 -19.75 10.27 11.53
N ARG A 164 -18.50 10.77 11.56
CA ARG A 164 -18.22 12.22 11.69
C ARG A 164 -18.46 12.91 10.34
N ALA A 165 -19.13 14.06 10.37
CA ALA A 165 -19.18 14.97 9.23
C ALA A 165 -17.75 15.27 8.74
N ARG A 166 -17.56 15.19 7.42
CA ARG A 166 -16.24 15.37 6.81
C ARG A 166 -16.37 16.14 5.50
N ASP A 167 -15.52 17.13 5.34
CA ASP A 167 -15.50 17.94 4.13
C ASP A 167 -14.82 17.16 3.01
N ILE A 168 -15.54 16.97 1.90
CA ILE A 168 -14.99 16.35 0.70
C ILE A 168 -14.93 17.39 -0.40
N LEU A 169 -13.76 17.51 -1.00
CA LEU A 169 -13.58 18.35 -2.16
C LEU A 169 -14.26 17.66 -3.34
N THR A 170 -15.34 18.27 -3.83
CA THR A 170 -15.98 17.80 -5.06
C THR A 170 -15.48 18.64 -6.21
N ILE A 171 -15.15 17.94 -7.28
CA ILE A 171 -14.66 18.53 -8.49
C ILE A 171 -15.56 18.05 -9.62
N ASN A 172 -16.21 19.01 -10.27
CA ASN A 172 -17.00 18.74 -11.46
C ASN A 172 -16.08 18.84 -12.66
N GLN A 173 -15.88 17.73 -13.36
CA GLN A 173 -15.20 17.73 -14.64
C GLN A 173 -16.22 18.02 -15.76
N GLN A 174 -15.84 18.82 -16.75
CA GLN A 174 -16.61 18.98 -18.00
C GLN A 174 -16.93 17.59 -18.58
N GLY A 175 -18.22 17.25 -18.72
CA GLY A 175 -18.68 15.94 -19.21
C GLY A 175 -19.40 15.04 -18.22
N ASN A 176 -20.00 15.59 -17.15
CA ASN A 176 -20.92 14.90 -16.24
C ASN A 176 -20.29 13.79 -15.37
N ARG A 177 -18.96 13.77 -15.19
CA ARG A 177 -18.28 12.90 -14.21
C ARG A 177 -17.97 13.69 -12.95
N ARG A 178 -18.60 13.34 -11.84
CA ARG A 178 -18.28 13.90 -10.52
C ARG A 178 -17.09 13.17 -9.94
N VAL A 179 -16.06 13.95 -9.61
CA VAL A 179 -14.83 13.46 -9.03
C VAL A 179 -14.71 14.01 -7.61
N TYR A 180 -14.26 13.17 -6.69
CA TYR A 180 -14.14 13.50 -5.28
C TYR A 180 -12.69 13.33 -4.86
N PHE A 181 -12.22 14.20 -3.97
CA PHE A 181 -10.86 14.14 -3.43
C PHE A 181 -10.90 14.14 -1.91
N ASP A 182 -10.13 13.23 -1.31
CA ASP A 182 -9.88 13.22 0.14
C ASP A 182 -8.39 13.17 0.44
N PHE A 183 -8.03 13.86 1.53
CA PHE A 183 -6.72 13.81 2.14
C PHE A 183 -6.86 13.06 3.48
N PRO A 184 -6.25 11.86 3.62
CA PRO A 184 -6.38 11.04 4.82
C PRO A 184 -5.60 11.63 6.01
N ASN A 185 -6.13 12.71 6.60
CA ASN A 185 -5.54 13.42 7.74
C ASN A 185 -5.32 12.53 8.97
N THR A 186 -5.99 11.37 9.03
CA THR A 186 -5.73 10.33 10.01
C THR A 186 -4.27 9.87 10.03
N LEU A 187 -3.56 9.94 8.90
CA LEU A 187 -2.12 9.66 8.81
C LEU A 187 -1.27 10.62 9.65
N LEU A 188 -1.72 11.84 9.95
CA LEU A 188 -0.98 12.77 10.82
C LEU A 188 -0.82 12.24 12.24
N SER A 189 -1.70 11.34 12.69
CA SER A 189 -1.56 10.66 13.99
C SER A 189 -0.33 9.77 14.08
N LEU A 190 0.25 9.37 12.93
CA LEU A 190 1.49 8.60 12.90
C LEU A 190 2.67 9.40 13.45
N ASN A 191 2.64 10.73 13.41
CA ASN A 191 3.72 11.57 13.95
C ASN A 191 4.00 11.22 15.42
N SER A 192 2.98 11.09 16.26
CA SER A 192 3.16 10.75 17.68
C SER A 192 3.79 9.37 17.90
N LEU A 193 3.43 8.38 17.07
CA LEU A 193 4.05 7.05 17.14
C LEU A 193 5.51 7.08 16.69
N ILE A 194 5.79 7.83 15.62
CA ILE A 194 7.15 8.00 15.11
C ILE A 194 8.00 8.70 16.16
N ASP A 195 7.49 9.74 16.80
CA ASP A 195 8.20 10.48 17.85
C ASP A 195 8.55 9.57 19.03
N TYR A 196 7.60 8.76 19.48
CA TYR A 196 7.84 7.72 20.49
C TYR A 196 8.91 6.72 20.06
N LYS A 197 8.85 6.21 18.82
CA LYS A 197 9.85 5.29 18.26
C LYS A 197 11.23 5.95 18.17
N MET A 198 11.31 7.23 17.84
CA MET A 198 12.57 7.98 17.77
C MET A 198 13.18 8.18 19.15
N GLU A 199 12.38 8.53 20.17
CA GLU A 199 12.85 8.71 21.55
C GLU A 199 13.39 7.41 22.15
N SER A 200 12.75 6.27 21.86
CA SER A 200 13.20 4.96 22.31
C SER A 200 14.56 4.53 21.71
N ARG A 201 14.93 5.06 20.54
CA ARG A 201 16.20 4.78 19.85
C ARG A 201 17.29 5.74 20.34
N ARG A 202 17.91 5.42 21.48
CA ARG A 202 19.05 6.14 22.08
C ARG A 202 20.02 6.70 21.00
N ASN A 203 20.13 8.02 20.90
CA ASN A 203 21.13 8.79 20.14
C ASN A 203 21.14 8.70 18.60
N ARG A 204 19.99 8.47 17.93
CA ARG A 204 19.91 8.67 16.47
C ARG A 204 18.72 9.54 16.06
N PHE A 205 18.72 10.80 16.50
CA PHE A 205 17.86 11.84 15.93
C PHE A 205 18.46 12.29 14.61
N SER A 206 18.21 11.53 13.55
CA SER A 206 18.41 12.05 12.19
C SER A 206 17.05 12.14 11.52
N ASP A 207 16.76 13.28 10.91
CA ASP A 207 15.53 13.49 10.15
C ASP A 207 15.35 12.42 9.07
N SER A 208 16.46 11.91 8.51
CA SER A 208 16.44 10.81 7.54
C SER A 208 15.79 9.52 8.06
N ILE A 209 16.07 9.12 9.31
CA ILE A 209 15.47 7.92 9.92
C ILE A 209 13.98 8.16 10.19
N ARG A 210 13.62 9.38 10.60
CA ARG A 210 12.22 9.76 10.82
C ARG A 210 11.41 9.67 9.53
N GLU A 211 11.95 10.20 8.43
CA GLU A 211 11.33 10.13 7.11
C GLU A 211 11.21 8.69 6.60
N GLU A 212 12.22 7.85 6.84
CA GLU A 212 12.19 6.44 6.48
C GLU A 212 11.08 5.66 7.20
N ILE A 213 10.99 5.83 8.53
CA ILE A 213 9.91 5.22 9.32
C ILE A 213 8.56 5.76 8.87
N ALA A 214 8.43 7.07 8.65
CA ALA A 214 7.18 7.67 8.18
C ALA A 214 6.73 7.05 6.85
N LYS A 215 7.66 6.90 5.91
CA LYS A 215 7.40 6.29 4.60
C LYS A 215 6.93 4.85 4.73
N GLU A 216 7.60 4.04 5.55
CA GLU A 216 7.22 2.65 5.77
C GLU A 216 5.79 2.51 6.31
N TYR A 217 5.42 3.39 7.26
CA TYR A 217 4.08 3.41 7.85
C TYR A 217 3.01 3.86 6.84
N ILE A 218 3.32 4.86 6.00
CA ILE A 218 2.43 5.30 4.92
C ILE A 218 2.23 4.18 3.89
N ASP A 219 3.30 3.50 3.49
CA ASP A 219 3.25 2.41 2.53
C ASP A 219 2.42 1.24 3.06
N LYS A 220 2.54 0.92 4.36
CA LYS A 220 1.71 -0.10 5.01
C LYS A 220 0.25 0.30 5.08
N PHE A 221 -0.05 1.54 5.45
CA PHE A 221 -1.40 2.07 5.43
C PHE A 221 -2.03 1.93 4.03
N ARG A 222 -1.29 2.33 2.98
CA ARG A 222 -1.73 2.19 1.59
C ARG A 222 -2.00 0.73 1.21
N GLN A 223 -1.08 -0.18 1.52
CA GLN A 223 -1.25 -1.61 1.21
C GLN A 223 -2.50 -2.21 1.88
N VAL A 224 -2.76 -1.84 3.14
CA VAL A 224 -3.96 -2.30 3.87
C VAL A 224 -5.22 -1.71 3.22
N MET A 225 -5.20 -0.43 2.86
CA MET A 225 -6.30 0.18 2.13
C MET A 225 -6.58 -0.52 0.80
N GLU A 226 -5.56 -0.77 -0.03
CA GLU A 226 -5.71 -1.47 -1.31
C GLU A 226 -6.41 -2.82 -1.14
N LYS A 227 -6.00 -3.60 -0.13
CA LYS A 227 -6.65 -4.88 0.22
C LYS A 227 -8.11 -4.71 0.65
N LEU A 228 -8.41 -3.72 1.48
CA LEU A 228 -9.77 -3.46 1.97
C LEU A 228 -10.71 -2.94 0.87
N ILE A 229 -10.21 -2.08 -0.02
CA ILE A 229 -10.95 -1.59 -1.18
C ILE A 229 -11.26 -2.75 -2.13
N GLN A 230 -10.30 -3.65 -2.36
CA GLN A 230 -10.50 -4.83 -3.18
C GLN A 230 -11.51 -5.80 -2.55
N SER A 231 -11.40 -6.09 -1.24
CA SER A 231 -12.29 -7.04 -0.57
C SER A 231 -13.73 -6.57 -0.45
N LYS A 232 -13.95 -5.25 -0.53
CA LYS A 232 -15.28 -4.60 -0.50
C LYS A 232 -15.82 -4.25 -1.89
N ASP A 233 -15.16 -4.67 -2.96
CA ASP A 233 -15.55 -4.38 -4.34
C ASP A 233 -15.67 -2.87 -4.66
N LEU A 234 -14.78 -2.05 -4.07
CA LEU A 234 -14.76 -0.60 -4.22
C LEU A 234 -13.74 -0.10 -5.26
N THR A 235 -13.02 -1.01 -5.92
CA THR A 235 -11.90 -0.73 -6.84
C THR A 235 -12.29 0.20 -7.99
N ASP A 236 -13.50 0.05 -8.53
CA ASP A 236 -13.99 0.86 -9.64
C ASP A 236 -14.31 2.30 -9.24
N TYR A 237 -14.53 2.54 -7.95
CA TYR A 237 -14.91 3.85 -7.42
C TYR A 237 -13.72 4.59 -6.79
N VAL A 238 -12.69 3.87 -6.33
CA VAL A 238 -11.56 4.46 -5.60
C VAL A 238 -10.28 4.43 -6.43
N SER A 239 -9.44 5.46 -6.32
CA SER A 239 -8.09 5.48 -6.87
C SER A 239 -7.14 6.24 -5.97
N PHE A 240 -5.90 5.76 -5.89
CA PHE A 240 -4.84 6.40 -5.12
C PHE A 240 -4.05 7.34 -6.01
N ILE A 241 -3.75 8.54 -5.51
CA ILE A 241 -2.96 9.54 -6.24
C ILE A 241 -1.80 10.02 -5.36
N GLY A 242 -0.67 10.31 -5.99
CA GLY A 242 0.49 10.94 -5.36
C GLY A 242 0.61 12.41 -5.73
N ARG A 243 1.79 12.97 -5.46
CA ARG A 243 2.12 14.39 -5.69
C ARG A 243 2.03 14.82 -7.17
N ASP A 244 2.19 13.89 -8.09
CA ASP A 244 2.10 14.08 -9.54
C ASP A 244 0.66 14.32 -10.03
N LEU A 245 -0.34 13.98 -9.20
CA LEU A 245 -1.76 14.11 -9.51
C LEU A 245 -2.09 13.49 -10.88
N ASN A 246 -1.56 12.29 -11.13
CA ASN A 246 -1.90 11.53 -12.33
C ASN A 246 -3.29 10.93 -12.17
N LEU A 247 -4.29 11.61 -12.73
CA LEU A 247 -5.69 11.26 -12.52
C LEU A 247 -6.16 10.11 -13.43
N GLY A 248 -5.37 9.70 -14.44
CA GLY A 248 -5.77 8.65 -15.39
C GLY A 248 -7.09 8.94 -16.11
N LEU A 249 -7.51 10.20 -16.17
CA LEU A 249 -8.73 10.64 -16.83
C LEU A 249 -8.37 11.04 -18.25
N GLU A 250 -8.84 10.29 -19.25
CA GLU A 250 -8.75 10.71 -20.65
C GLU A 250 -9.40 12.08 -20.81
N VAL A 251 -8.58 13.08 -21.10
CA VAL A 251 -9.04 14.42 -21.47
C VAL A 251 -9.44 14.33 -22.94
N ASN A 252 -10.71 14.05 -23.21
CA ASN A 252 -11.27 14.34 -24.53
C ASN A 252 -11.28 15.86 -24.69
N GLY A 253 -10.21 16.38 -25.30
CA GLY A 253 -10.12 17.79 -25.67
C GLY A 253 -11.22 18.14 -26.67
N PRO A 254 -11.67 19.41 -26.69
CA PRO A 254 -12.66 19.85 -27.66
C PRO A 254 -12.05 19.75 -29.06
N THR A 255 -12.70 18.99 -29.93
CA THR A 255 -12.45 19.02 -31.38
C THR A 255 -12.71 20.45 -31.85
N GLY A 256 -11.63 21.22 -32.03
CA GLY A 256 -11.71 22.56 -32.59
C GLY A 256 -12.26 22.48 -34.01
N GLN A 257 -13.53 22.87 -34.19
CA GLN A 257 -14.02 23.36 -35.46
C GLN A 257 -13.25 24.65 -35.78
N GLN A 258 -12.27 24.57 -36.67
CA GLN A 258 -11.76 25.74 -37.37
C GLN A 258 -12.85 26.24 -38.32
N SER A 259 -13.56 27.26 -37.86
CA SER A 259 -14.20 28.25 -38.72
C SER A 259 -13.08 29.03 -39.42
N GLY A 260 -12.80 28.68 -40.66
CA GLY A 260 -12.00 29.47 -41.59
C GLY A 260 -12.94 30.29 -42.48
N GLU A 261 -13.09 31.55 -42.10
CA GLU A 261 -13.63 32.63 -42.92
C GLU A 261 -12.58 32.94 -44.00
N ASP A 262 -12.87 32.66 -45.28
CA ASP A 262 -12.10 33.21 -46.41
C ASP A 262 -13.02 34.12 -47.21
N THR A 263 -12.74 35.42 -47.08
CA THR A 263 -13.24 36.49 -47.96
C THR A 263 -12.08 36.91 -48.87
N ASN A 264 -12.42 37.28 -50.11
CA ASN A 264 -11.60 37.87 -51.19
C ASN A 264 -10.87 36.90 -52.15
N GLN A 265 -11.48 36.64 -53.30
CA GLN A 265 -11.28 37.42 -54.54
C GLN A 265 -12.42 37.18 -55.54
#